data_AF-A0A662U8I0-F1
#
_entry.id   AF-A0A662U8I0-F1
#
_cell.length_a   1.000
_cell.length_b   1.000
_cell.length_c   1.000
_cell.angle_alpha   90.00
_cell.angle_beta   90.00
_cell.angle_gamma   90.00
#
_symmetry.space_group_name_H-M   'P 1'
#
loop_
_entity.id
_entity.type
_entity.pdbx_description
1 polymer ?
#
loop_
_entity_poly.entity_id
_entity_poly.type
_entity_poly.pdbx_seq_one_letter_code
_entity_poly.pdbx_strand_id
1 'polypeptide(L)' 'MGLTGSKQPRKQRKSFFNAPLHIRHKFFNAPLSEELQAKHGIKRLPIRRGDTVKIVRGDWRGHE' A
#
# COMPACT_ATOMS: atom_id res chain seq x y z
N MET A 1 2.26 10.01 -4.20
CA MET A 1 3.35 10.64 -4.96
C MET A 1 3.19 10.19 -6.41
N GLY A 2 2.71 11.07 -7.29
CA GLY A 2 2.55 10.72 -8.69
C GLY A 2 3.93 10.55 -9.33
N LEU A 3 4.17 9.41 -9.97
CA LEU A 3 5.44 9.14 -10.69
C LEU A 3 5.69 10.15 -11.82
N THR A 4 4.64 10.84 -12.25
CA THR A 4 4.65 11.84 -13.32
C THR A 4 3.88 13.07 -12.83
N GLY A 5 4.39 14.28 -13.12
CA GLY A 5 3.69 15.53 -12.81
C GLY A 5 2.45 15.82 -13.67
N SER A 6 2.15 14.98 -14.66
CA SER A 6 1.00 15.15 -15.54
C SER A 6 -0.31 14.68 -14.90
N LYS A 7 -1.37 15.49 -15.02
CA LYS A 7 -2.73 15.16 -14.58
C LYS A 7 -3.46 14.17 -15.52
N GLN A 8 -2.89 13.84 -16.68
CA GLN A 8 -3.54 12.97 -17.67
C GLN A 8 -3.64 11.51 -17.18
N PRO A 9 -4.85 10.90 -17.09
CA PRO A 9 -5.03 9.55 -16.55
C PRO A 9 -4.25 8.46 -17.30
N ARG A 10 -4.18 8.57 -18.63
CA ARG A 10 -3.41 7.64 -19.49
C ARG A 10 -1.94 7.57 -19.08
N LYS A 11 -1.33 8.74 -18.80
CA LYS A 11 0.08 8.83 -18.41
C LYS A 11 0.31 8.30 -17.00
N GLN A 12 -0.61 8.55 -16.07
CA GLN A 12 -0.54 8.03 -14.70
C GLN A 12 -0.68 6.50 -14.64
N ARG A 13 -1.60 5.92 -15.42
CA ARG A 13 -1.72 4.46 -15.51
C ARG A 13 -0.44 3.84 -16.07
N LYS A 14 0.08 4.38 -17.18
CA LYS A 14 1.33 3.90 -17.78
C LYS A 14 2.51 3.95 -16.79
N SER A 15 2.64 5.02 -16.02
CA SER A 15 3.73 5.14 -15.04
C SER A 15 3.58 4.19 -13.87
N PHE A 16 2.36 3.95 -13.38
CA PHE A 16 2.10 2.96 -12.33
C PHE A 16 2.47 1.54 -12.77
N PHE A 17 2.01 1.10 -13.95
CA PHE A 17 2.32 -0.24 -14.45
C PHE A 17 3.82 -0.43 -14.72
N ASN A 18 4.49 0.58 -15.25
CA ASN A 18 5.92 0.53 -15.58
C ASN A 18 6.84 0.95 -14.42
N ALA A 19 6.32 1.08 -13.20
CA ALA A 19 7.13 1.51 -12.05
C ALA A 19 8.25 0.48 -11.73
N PRO A 20 9.49 0.93 -11.44
CA PRO A 20 10.57 0.05 -11.00
C PRO A 20 10.33 -0.55 -9.61
N LEU A 21 11.04 -1.62 -9.27
CA LEU A 21 10.78 -2.45 -8.07
C LEU A 21 10.79 -1.67 -6.75
N HIS A 22 11.77 -0.79 -6.55
CA HIS A 22 11.86 0.02 -5.33
C HIS A 22 10.68 0.96 -5.13
N ILE A 23 10.01 1.37 -6.21
CA ILE A 23 8.81 2.20 -6.17
C ILE A 23 7.57 1.32 -5.97
N ARG A 24 7.48 0.17 -6.64
CA ARG A 24 6.39 -0.81 -6.43
C ARG A 24 6.27 -1.21 -4.96
N HIS A 25 7.40 -1.42 -4.29
CA HIS A 25 7.44 -1.69 -2.85
C HIS A 25 6.78 -0.59 -2.01
N LYS A 26 6.95 0.69 -2.36
CA LYS A 26 6.32 1.82 -1.63
C LYS A 26 4.80 1.87 -1.87
N PHE A 27 4.33 1.44 -3.04
CA PHE A 27 2.89 1.39 -3.34
C PHE A 27 2.18 0.25 -2.61
N PHE A 28 2.88 -0.85 -2.36
CA PHE A 28 2.34 -2.00 -1.64
C PHE A 28 2.42 -1.78 -0.12
N ASN A 29 1.48 -0.99 0.41
CA ASN A 29 1.35 -0.72 1.84
C ASN A 29 -0.04 -1.06 2.38
N ALA A 30 -0.10 -1.31 3.69
CA ALA A 30 -1.33 -1.56 4.42
C ALA A 30 -1.46 -0.62 5.62
N PRO A 31 -2.70 -0.35 6.08
CA PRO A 31 -2.93 0.32 7.34
C PRO A 31 -2.51 -0.57 8.51
N LEU A 32 -1.96 0.04 9.57
CA LEU A 32 -1.69 -0.65 10.82
C LEU A 32 -2.99 -0.84 11.63
N SER A 33 -3.02 -1.79 12.58
CA SER A 33 -4.10 -1.90 13.55
C SER A 33 -4.15 -0.66 14.46
N GLU A 34 -5.30 -0.36 15.06
CA GLU A 34 -5.48 0.84 15.89
C GLU A 34 -4.47 0.89 17.05
N GLU A 35 -4.20 -0.26 17.66
CA GLU A 35 -3.19 -0.42 18.71
C GLU A 35 -1.77 -0.07 18.22
N LEU A 36 -1.39 -0.58 17.05
CA LEU A 36 -0.08 -0.31 16.44
C LEU A 36 0.03 1.13 15.94
N GLN A 37 -1.05 1.72 15.45
CA GLN A 37 -1.11 3.13 15.08
C GLN A 37 -0.89 4.03 16.30
N ALA A 38 -1.52 3.72 17.43
CA ALA A 38 -1.34 4.48 18.68
C ALA A 38 0.10 4.36 19.20
N LYS A 39 0.69 3.16 19.15
CA LYS A 39 2.05 2.91 19.63
C LYS A 39 3.14 3.59 18.79
N HIS A 40 2.99 3.55 17.46
CA HIS A 40 4.04 4.01 16.54
C HIS A 40 3.77 5.40 15.92
N GLY A 41 2.55 5.93 16.05
CA GLY A 41 2.14 7.20 15.44
C GLY A 41 2.03 7.17 13.91
N ILE A 42 2.22 6.00 13.29
CA ILE A 42 2.23 5.81 11.84
C ILE A 42 0.93 5.13 11.41
N LYS A 43 0.30 5.64 10.34
CA LYS A 43 -0.96 5.07 9.84
C LYS A 43 -0.76 3.88 8.90
N ARG A 44 0.34 3.83 8.14
CA ARG A 44 0.56 2.83 7.07
C ARG A 44 2.03 2.45 6.95
N LEU A 45 2.28 1.19 6.62
CA LEU A 45 3.64 0.65 6.44
C LEU A 45 3.68 -0.31 5.23
N PRO A 46 4.80 -0.38 4.47
CA PRO A 46 4.97 -1.37 3.39
C PRO A 46 5.05 -2.80 3.92
N ILE A 47 4.22 -3.69 3.40
CA ILE A 47 4.12 -5.07 3.90
C ILE A 47 5.40 -5.85 3.60
N ARG A 48 5.86 -6.66 4.55
CA ARG A 48 6.99 -7.57 4.40
C ARG A 48 6.58 -9.02 4.67
N ARG A 49 7.42 -9.94 4.21
CA ARG A 49 7.27 -11.37 4.53
C ARG A 49 7.48 -11.57 6.03
N GLY A 50 6.53 -12.23 6.69
CA GLY A 50 6.53 -12.46 8.13
C GLY A 50 5.54 -11.58 8.92
N ASP A 51 4.90 -10.60 8.29
CA ASP A 51 3.85 -9.80 8.92
C ASP A 51 2.52 -10.59 8.96
N THR A 52 1.80 -10.51 10.07
CA THR A 52 0.41 -11.00 10.20
C THR A 52 -0.56 -9.93 9.72
N VAL A 53 -1.53 -10.28 8.87
CA VAL A 53 -2.41 -9.30 8.22
C VAL A 53 -3.86 -9.74 8.23
N LYS A 54 -4.76 -8.84 8.60
CA LYS A 54 -6.20 -9.09 8.56
C LYS A 54 -6.82 -8.60 7.26
N ILE A 55 -7.61 -9.44 6.61
CA ILE A 55 -8.34 -9.11 5.39
C ILE A 55 -9.61 -8.33 5.75
N VAL A 56 -9.72 -7.08 5.27
CA VAL A 56 -10.83 -6.16 5.61
C VAL A 56 -11.95 -6.17 4.57
N ARG A 57 -11.67 -6.52 3.32
CA ARG A 57 -12.61 -6.47 2.18
C ARG A 57 -12.48 -7.70 1.29
N GLY A 58 -13.54 -8.01 0.54
CA GLY A 58 -13.63 -9.18 -0.34
C GLY A 58 -14.26 -10.40 0.36
N ASP A 59 -14.28 -11.53 -0.33
CA ASP A 59 -14.96 -12.75 0.13
C ASP A 59 -14.30 -13.34 1.40
N TRP A 60 -12.99 -13.13 1.56
CA TRP A 60 -12.19 -13.60 2.69
C TRP A 60 -12.12 -12.59 3.84
N ARG A 61 -13.11 -11.71 3.96
CA ARG A 61 -13.14 -10.71 5.03
C ARG A 61 -13.18 -11.37 6.41
N GLY A 62 -12.27 -10.97 7.29
CA GLY A 62 -12.17 -11.46 8.67
C GLY A 62 -11.11 -12.52 8.90
N HIS A 63 -10.49 -13.04 7.84
CA HIS A 63 -9.32 -13.92 7.94
C HIS A 63 -8.05 -13.13 8.27
N GLU A 64 -7.12 -13.79 8.98
CA GLU A 64 -5.84 -13.26 9.49
C GLU A 64 -4.64 -14.04 8.95
#